data_AF-A0A8B7DKK6-F1
#
_entry.id   AF-A0A8B7DKK6-F1
#
_cell.length_a   1.000
_cell.length_b   1.000
_cell.length_c   1.000
_cell.angle_alpha   90.00
_cell.angle_beta   90.00
_cell.angle_gamma   90.00
#
_symmetry.space_group_name_H-M   'P 1'
#
loop_
_entity.id
_entity.type
_entity.pdbx_description
1 polymer ?
#
loop_
_entity_poly.entity_id
_entity_poly.type
_entity_poly.pdbx_seq_one_letter_code
_entity_poly.pdbx_strand_id
1 'polypeptide(L)'
;MSFINAALRYGAGAEHLEFRIHLRFEFLMLGLQPIMDKLRKLDNLTLDRHLDFFEMVQKEDEKELCKRYGSIKIDAKSANNMLGVLKQKIGHTTCYTHLLSILQHLLLFPATTNITKKKSKLPKPSQPLKSFNWSKLSDIKLKNTIWEDIDENKVVPYLDFEEIDEMFSAYQKREKIEDEEDGTQNIFIHNKPKELSFIDNRRAQNCQILLKRINLSNDEIRMALIKMDPEEKLTKDILEQMLKFVPTQDEGILLQSHSKEAFKFALGDRYLYEMSRIVHFEERLKALCYKKTFTERISEIKPKIQCIVSACRQLSRSKRLCTLLEIILCLGNYMNKGSRSNASGFKVISLNKIIDTKSSLDKRITLLHYIVDLLSKKFPQVYNLEEELYDVKNAIKYNIPELNIDLKLLKNGFLDLQKELEFQINNKIKDENDNFISVITSFLKFCNFSLKEVEVMYSEMDAKLNMTIAHFGEDTKSLSSDEFFNIFYSFLVSFEEVKSENIIFKKEKNDSRKANVEEKGNRRTSSSKLLMFKNSNDRRSLSERSPGEFDDLISALRTGDVFGDDINVFNKQRKRKQKLAHTNGK
;
A
#
# COMPACT_ATOMS: atom_id res chain seq x y z
N MET A 1 50.52 6.81 19.26
CA MET A 1 51.60 5.80 19.19
C MET A 1 51.88 5.10 20.51
N SER A 2 51.99 5.81 21.65
CA SER A 2 52.23 5.19 22.97
C SER A 2 51.22 4.08 23.34
N PHE A 3 49.92 4.33 23.15
CA PHE A 3 48.87 3.33 23.38
C PHE A 3 49.04 2.08 22.50
N ILE A 4 49.34 2.25 21.21
CA ILE A 4 49.52 1.13 20.26
C ILE A 4 50.70 0.25 20.70
N ASN A 5 51.82 0.88 21.07
CA ASN A 5 52.99 0.17 21.57
C ASN A 5 52.69 -0.55 22.89
N ALA A 6 51.90 0.06 23.77
CA ALA A 6 51.49 -0.57 25.02
C ALA A 6 50.60 -1.80 24.77
N ALA A 7 49.62 -1.69 23.86
CA ALA A 7 48.74 -2.79 23.50
C ALA A 7 49.50 -3.98 22.87
N LEU A 8 50.59 -3.71 22.13
CA LEU A 8 51.42 -4.76 21.53
C LEU A 8 52.42 -5.38 22.50
N ARG A 9 52.82 -4.73 23.59
CA ARG A 9 53.91 -5.18 24.48
C ARG A 9 53.48 -5.56 25.89
N TYR A 10 52.26 -5.24 26.30
CA TYR A 10 51.74 -5.59 27.63
C TYR A 10 50.51 -6.49 27.50
N GLY A 11 50.14 -7.15 28.61
CA GLY A 11 49.06 -8.15 28.62
C GLY A 11 49.36 -9.31 27.69
N ALA A 12 48.36 -9.74 26.91
CA ALA A 12 48.49 -10.85 25.96
C ALA A 12 49.59 -10.64 24.90
N GLY A 13 49.95 -9.39 24.58
CA GLY A 13 51.04 -9.08 23.66
C GLY A 13 52.42 -9.45 24.20
N ALA A 14 52.62 -9.48 25.53
CA ALA A 14 53.91 -9.84 26.11
C ALA A 14 54.28 -11.31 25.85
N GLU A 15 53.30 -12.20 25.88
CA GLU A 15 53.53 -13.65 25.90
C GLU A 15 53.20 -14.35 24.58
N HIS A 16 52.36 -13.74 23.72
CA HIS A 16 51.85 -14.40 22.52
C HIS A 16 52.22 -13.66 21.23
N LEU A 17 53.11 -14.26 20.43
CA LEU A 17 53.51 -13.76 19.11
C LEU A 17 52.31 -13.64 18.16
N GLU A 18 51.42 -14.64 18.14
CA GLU A 18 50.22 -14.66 17.31
C GLU A 18 49.32 -13.45 17.57
N PHE A 19 49.15 -13.09 18.84
CA PHE A 19 48.35 -11.94 19.26
C PHE A 19 48.96 -10.63 18.76
N ARG A 20 50.29 -10.46 18.92
CA ARG A 20 51.01 -9.27 18.44
C ARG A 20 50.91 -9.11 16.94
N ILE A 21 51.10 -10.20 16.19
CA ILE A 21 51.06 -10.19 14.73
C ILE A 21 49.65 -9.86 14.24
N HIS A 22 48.62 -10.52 14.78
CA HIS A 22 47.23 -10.25 14.42
C HIS A 22 46.86 -8.78 14.67
N LEU A 23 47.11 -8.28 15.88
CA LEU A 23 46.77 -6.90 16.24
C LEU A 23 47.52 -5.88 15.38
N ARG A 24 48.78 -6.17 15.00
CA ARG A 24 49.54 -5.33 14.08
C ARG A 24 48.94 -5.30 12.67
N PHE A 25 48.52 -6.45 12.14
CA PHE A 25 47.84 -6.51 10.85
C PHE A 25 46.55 -5.68 10.85
N GLU A 26 45.74 -5.79 11.91
CA GLU A 26 44.52 -4.98 12.07
C GLU A 26 44.81 -3.48 12.05
N PHE A 27 45.80 -3.02 12.83
CA PHE A 27 46.18 -1.60 12.81
C PHE A 27 46.63 -1.13 11.43
N LEU A 28 47.42 -1.93 10.71
CA LEU A 28 47.89 -1.57 9.37
C LEU A 28 46.75 -1.54 8.35
N MET A 29 45.80 -2.49 8.40
CA MET A 29 44.62 -2.53 7.54
C MET A 29 43.68 -1.35 7.77
N LEU A 30 43.59 -0.87 9.01
CA LEU A 30 42.85 0.36 9.36
C LEU A 30 43.58 1.65 8.93
N GLY A 31 44.70 1.54 8.20
CA GLY A 31 45.40 2.68 7.60
C GLY A 31 46.42 3.35 8.53
N LEU A 32 46.98 2.62 9.51
CA LEU A 32 48.00 3.18 10.40
C LEU A 32 49.28 3.60 9.64
N GLN A 33 49.69 2.90 8.59
CA GLN A 33 50.95 3.19 7.88
C GLN A 33 50.98 4.62 7.25
N PRO A 34 49.99 5.03 6.44
CA PRO A 34 49.93 6.41 5.96
C PRO A 34 49.89 7.48 7.08
N ILE A 35 49.33 7.13 8.24
CA ILE A 35 49.31 8.03 9.41
C ILE A 35 50.71 8.14 10.00
N MET A 36 51.41 7.02 10.21
CA MET A 36 52.81 7.01 10.69
C MET A 36 53.72 7.83 9.77
N ASP A 37 53.58 7.70 8.45
CA ASP A 37 54.38 8.45 7.47
C ASP A 37 54.13 9.96 7.54
N LYS A 38 52.91 10.39 7.89
CA LYS A 38 52.59 11.80 8.16
C LYS A 38 53.15 12.26 9.50
N LEU A 39 53.05 11.41 10.53
CA LEU A 39 53.53 11.70 11.87
C LEU A 39 55.06 11.91 11.92
N ARG A 40 55.82 11.17 11.10
CA ARG A 40 57.28 11.35 10.95
C ARG A 40 57.69 12.72 10.40
N LYS A 41 56.77 13.49 9.80
CA LYS A 41 57.06 14.82 9.24
C LYS A 41 56.87 15.97 10.23
N LEU A 42 56.55 15.65 11.49
CA LEU A 42 56.19 16.64 12.51
C LEU A 42 57.38 17.05 13.42
N ASP A 43 58.62 16.63 13.09
CA ASP A 43 59.87 16.93 13.81
C ASP A 43 59.75 16.79 15.34
N ASN A 44 59.17 15.67 15.82
CA ASN A 44 58.92 15.42 17.24
C ASN A 44 59.69 14.19 17.74
N LEU A 45 60.79 14.46 18.45
CA LEU A 45 61.71 13.42 18.97
C LEU A 45 61.02 12.35 19.84
N THR A 46 60.01 12.71 20.63
CA THR A 46 59.30 11.75 21.49
C THR A 46 58.40 10.84 20.67
N LEU A 47 57.74 11.40 19.65
CA LEU A 47 56.92 10.66 18.71
C LEU A 47 57.76 9.73 17.84
N ASP A 48 58.89 10.21 17.35
CA ASP A 48 59.84 9.43 16.53
C ASP A 48 60.36 8.21 17.30
N ARG A 49 60.73 8.38 18.58
CA ARG A 49 61.10 7.25 19.45
C ARG A 49 60.00 6.17 19.53
N HIS A 50 58.73 6.58 19.60
CA HIS A 50 57.63 5.61 19.63
C HIS A 50 57.37 4.95 18.27
N LEU A 51 57.60 5.66 17.16
CA LEU A 51 57.50 5.11 15.81
C LEU A 51 58.63 4.10 15.54
N ASP A 52 59.86 4.45 15.91
CA ASP A 52 61.03 3.59 15.81
C ASP A 52 60.89 2.34 16.69
N PHE A 53 60.33 2.49 17.89
CA PHE A 53 60.02 1.36 18.76
C PHE A 53 59.00 0.41 18.13
N PHE A 54 57.94 0.94 17.49
CA PHE A 54 56.94 0.12 16.80
C PHE A 54 57.60 -0.71 15.68
N GLU A 55 58.45 -0.09 14.85
CA GLU A 55 59.17 -0.76 13.77
C GLU A 55 60.21 -1.76 14.26
N MET A 56 60.89 -1.46 15.38
CA MET A 56 61.83 -2.36 16.02
C MET A 56 61.13 -3.63 16.48
N VAL A 57 60.01 -3.51 17.20
CA VAL A 57 59.23 -4.66 17.67
C VAL A 57 58.64 -5.44 16.49
N GLN A 58 58.21 -4.77 15.41
CA GLN A 58 57.81 -5.45 14.19
C GLN A 58 58.92 -6.34 13.64
N LYS A 59 60.16 -5.83 13.54
CA LYS A 59 61.31 -6.60 13.06
C LYS A 59 61.67 -7.77 13.99
N GLU A 60 61.48 -7.62 15.30
CA GLU A 60 61.64 -8.72 16.27
C GLU A 60 60.60 -9.82 16.04
N ASP A 61 59.33 -9.43 15.90
CA ASP A 61 58.22 -10.36 15.66
C ASP A 61 58.38 -11.10 14.33
N GLU A 62 58.83 -10.41 13.28
CA GLU A 62 59.14 -11.03 11.98
C GLU A 62 60.25 -12.08 12.10
N LYS A 63 61.32 -11.79 12.88
CA LYS A 63 62.40 -12.75 13.13
C LYS A 63 61.91 -13.96 13.94
N GLU A 64 61.08 -13.73 14.96
CA GLU A 64 60.49 -14.81 15.76
C GLU A 64 59.58 -15.71 14.91
N LEU A 65 58.76 -15.11 14.04
CA LEU A 65 57.90 -15.82 13.10
C LEU A 65 58.70 -16.65 12.09
N CYS A 66 59.76 -16.07 11.52
CA CYS A 66 60.65 -16.75 10.59
C CYS A 66 61.29 -17.99 11.23
N LYS A 67 61.76 -17.87 12.48
CA LYS A 67 62.29 -19.01 13.26
C LYS A 67 61.25 -20.09 13.49
N ARG A 68 60.00 -19.72 13.86
CA ARG A 68 58.91 -20.67 14.14
C ARG A 68 58.54 -21.53 12.92
N TYR A 69 58.72 -21.02 11.70
CA TYR A 69 58.40 -21.74 10.46
C TYR A 69 59.63 -22.13 9.63
N GLY A 70 60.83 -22.13 10.22
CA GLY A 70 62.06 -22.58 9.56
C GLY A 70 62.38 -21.85 8.25
N SER A 71 61.91 -20.62 8.09
CA SER A 71 62.02 -19.83 6.85
C SER A 71 63.03 -18.70 7.04
N ILE A 72 63.88 -18.45 6.02
CA ILE A 72 64.90 -17.38 6.06
C ILE A 72 64.24 -15.99 6.05
N LYS A 73 63.08 -15.87 5.39
CA LYS A 73 62.26 -14.65 5.34
C LYS A 73 60.80 -14.99 5.02
N ILE A 74 59.88 -14.46 5.82
CA ILE A 74 58.43 -14.47 5.54
C ILE A 74 58.06 -13.08 5.05
N ASP A 75 57.74 -12.96 3.76
CA ASP A 75 57.31 -11.71 3.14
C ASP A 75 55.77 -11.68 3.04
N ALA A 76 55.15 -11.04 4.02
CA ALA A 76 53.70 -10.86 4.07
C ALA A 76 53.13 -10.04 2.90
N LYS A 77 53.98 -9.37 2.10
CA LYS A 77 53.57 -8.62 0.91
C LYS A 77 53.65 -9.46 -0.37
N SER A 78 54.26 -10.64 -0.32
CA SER A 78 54.38 -11.56 -1.45
C SER A 78 53.42 -12.73 -1.29
N ALA A 79 52.37 -12.75 -2.11
CA ALA A 79 51.39 -13.84 -2.13
C ALA A 79 52.07 -15.21 -2.35
N ASN A 80 53.08 -15.26 -3.22
CA ASN A 80 53.83 -16.49 -3.51
C ASN A 80 54.62 -16.99 -2.30
N ASN A 81 55.27 -16.09 -1.55
CA ASN A 81 55.99 -16.47 -0.34
C ASN A 81 55.03 -16.95 0.76
N MET A 82 53.94 -16.20 0.98
CA MET A 82 52.92 -16.56 1.98
C MET A 82 52.22 -17.88 1.66
N LEU A 83 51.89 -18.12 0.39
CA LEU A 83 51.31 -19.39 -0.04
C LEU A 83 52.30 -20.54 0.14
N GLY A 84 53.60 -20.31 -0.11
CA GLY A 84 54.67 -21.27 0.15
C GLY A 84 54.75 -21.67 1.63
N VAL A 85 54.75 -20.69 2.54
CA VAL A 85 54.78 -20.91 4.00
C VAL A 85 53.51 -21.61 4.49
N LEU A 86 52.34 -21.20 3.99
CA LEU A 86 51.07 -21.86 4.31
C LEU A 86 51.06 -23.30 3.81
N LYS A 87 51.51 -23.57 2.58
CA LYS A 87 51.63 -24.92 2.05
C LYS A 87 52.56 -25.79 2.89
N GLN A 88 53.67 -25.26 3.38
CA GLN A 88 54.57 -25.99 4.28
C GLN A 88 53.90 -26.28 5.64
N LYS A 89 53.17 -25.30 6.20
CA LYS A 89 52.53 -25.42 7.52
C LYS A 89 51.33 -26.37 7.53
N ILE A 90 50.45 -26.28 6.53
CA ILE A 90 49.17 -26.99 6.51
C ILE A 90 49.03 -27.99 5.37
N GLY A 91 50.02 -28.15 4.49
CA GLY A 91 49.94 -29.01 3.31
C GLY A 91 49.72 -30.49 3.59
N HIS A 92 50.09 -30.96 4.78
CA HIS A 92 49.89 -32.34 5.24
C HIS A 92 48.73 -32.49 6.23
N THR A 93 47.95 -31.43 6.47
CA THR A 93 46.83 -31.45 7.41
C THR A 93 45.50 -31.40 6.67
N THR A 94 44.41 -31.79 7.34
CA THR A 94 43.05 -31.68 6.81
C THR A 94 42.66 -30.26 6.44
N CYS A 95 43.31 -29.24 7.03
CA CYS A 95 43.10 -27.83 6.74
C CYS A 95 43.51 -27.42 5.32
N TYR A 96 44.35 -28.21 4.63
CA TYR A 96 44.74 -27.91 3.25
C TYR A 96 43.53 -27.87 2.30
N THR A 97 42.52 -28.71 2.55
CA THR A 97 41.29 -28.74 1.74
C THR A 97 40.49 -27.44 1.86
N HIS A 98 40.45 -26.85 3.06
CA HIS A 98 39.83 -25.54 3.29
C HIS A 98 40.60 -24.41 2.60
N LEU A 99 41.94 -24.42 2.64
CA LEU A 99 42.76 -23.47 1.88
C LEU A 99 42.47 -23.57 0.38
N LEU A 100 42.39 -24.79 -0.16
CA LEU A 100 42.09 -25.00 -1.57
C LEU A 100 40.70 -24.49 -1.95
N SER A 101 39.70 -24.74 -1.09
CA SER A 101 38.34 -24.19 -1.27
C SER A 101 38.34 -22.66 -1.28
N ILE A 102 39.07 -22.00 -0.37
CA ILE A 102 39.17 -20.52 -0.36
C ILE A 102 39.79 -20.01 -1.67
N LEU A 103 40.89 -20.63 -2.13
CA LEU A 103 41.54 -20.25 -3.39
C LEU A 103 40.61 -20.45 -4.60
N GLN A 104 39.80 -21.51 -4.61
CA GLN A 104 38.78 -21.74 -5.65
C GLN A 104 37.70 -20.65 -5.64
N HIS A 105 37.21 -20.24 -4.48
CA HIS A 105 36.24 -19.15 -4.39
C HIS A 105 36.83 -17.80 -4.80
N LEU A 106 38.12 -17.57 -4.52
CA LEU A 106 38.83 -16.36 -4.98
C LEU A 106 38.99 -16.33 -6.52
N LEU A 107 39.03 -17.47 -7.21
CA LEU A 107 38.97 -17.51 -8.69
C LEU A 107 37.60 -17.08 -9.24
N LEU A 108 36.54 -17.21 -8.45
CA LEU A 108 35.19 -16.80 -8.84
C LEU A 108 34.94 -15.30 -8.59
N PHE A 109 35.83 -14.63 -7.87
CA PHE A 109 35.75 -13.18 -7.68
C PHE A 109 36.08 -12.48 -9.00
N PRO A 110 35.22 -11.57 -9.50
CA PRO A 110 35.52 -10.82 -10.69
C PRO A 110 36.80 -10.02 -10.46
N ALA A 111 37.81 -10.24 -11.30
CA ALA A 111 39.02 -9.44 -11.28
C ALA A 111 38.60 -7.99 -11.54
N THR A 112 38.65 -7.15 -10.50
CA THR A 112 38.59 -5.70 -10.67
C THR A 112 39.89 -5.31 -11.34
N THR A 113 39.95 -5.46 -12.66
CA THR A 113 40.92 -4.73 -13.46
C THR A 113 40.70 -3.27 -13.11
N ASN A 114 41.65 -2.67 -12.38
CA ASN A 114 41.73 -1.24 -12.24
C ASN A 114 41.80 -0.67 -13.66
N ILE A 115 40.64 -0.32 -14.23
CA ILE A 115 40.57 0.58 -15.36
C ILE A 115 41.18 1.85 -14.82
N THR A 116 42.46 2.04 -15.11
CA THR A 116 43.20 3.24 -14.76
C THR A 116 42.38 4.40 -15.28
N LYS A 117 41.82 5.20 -14.36
CA LYS A 117 41.12 6.45 -14.69
C LYS A 117 41.99 7.24 -15.66
N LYS A 118 41.65 7.24 -16.96
CA LYS A 118 42.12 8.29 -17.86
C LYS A 118 41.51 9.57 -17.30
N LYS A 119 42.30 10.40 -16.63
CA LYS A 119 41.87 11.76 -16.26
C LYS A 119 41.48 12.47 -17.56
N SER A 120 40.23 12.90 -17.68
CA SER A 120 39.79 13.66 -18.86
C SER A 120 40.59 14.95 -18.98
N LYS A 121 40.94 15.32 -20.21
CA LYS A 121 41.72 16.53 -20.55
C LYS A 121 40.80 17.71 -20.93
N LEU A 122 39.56 17.72 -20.44
CA LEU A 122 38.59 18.76 -20.77
C LEU A 122 38.98 20.11 -20.12
N PRO A 123 38.78 21.24 -20.81
CA PRO A 123 38.96 22.56 -20.23
C PRO A 123 37.97 22.78 -19.08
N LYS A 124 38.36 23.55 -18.07
CA LYS A 124 37.45 23.95 -16.99
C LYS A 124 36.60 25.13 -17.47
N PRO A 125 35.29 25.15 -17.19
CA PRO A 125 34.44 26.30 -17.48
C PRO A 125 34.99 27.59 -16.87
N SER A 126 34.86 28.69 -17.59
CA SER A 126 35.25 30.04 -17.16
C SER A 126 34.31 30.60 -16.07
N GLN A 127 33.06 30.14 -16.06
CA GLN A 127 32.02 30.49 -15.10
C GLN A 127 31.17 29.27 -14.72
N PRO A 128 30.45 29.30 -13.58
CA PRO A 128 29.58 28.20 -13.20
C PRO A 128 28.42 28.05 -14.19
N LEU A 129 28.11 26.82 -14.59
CA LEU A 129 27.08 26.49 -15.57
C LEU A 129 25.88 25.81 -14.93
N LYS A 130 24.74 25.84 -15.63
CA LYS A 130 23.57 25.03 -15.31
C LYS A 130 23.93 23.54 -15.42
N SER A 131 23.45 22.76 -14.48
CA SER A 131 23.73 21.33 -14.42
C SER A 131 22.91 20.56 -15.46
N PHE A 132 23.53 19.53 -16.05
CA PHE A 132 22.83 18.55 -16.87
C PHE A 132 22.44 17.34 -16.00
N ASN A 133 21.13 17.14 -15.82
CA ASN A 133 20.58 16.11 -14.93
C ASN A 133 20.55 14.71 -15.60
N TRP A 134 21.73 14.20 -15.95
CA TRP A 134 21.90 12.85 -16.51
C TRP A 134 22.19 11.79 -15.44
N SER A 135 21.81 10.53 -15.73
CA SER A 135 22.14 9.38 -14.88
C SER A 135 23.42 8.70 -15.35
N LYS A 136 24.51 8.89 -14.60
CA LYS A 136 25.81 8.29 -14.94
C LYS A 136 25.74 6.77 -14.88
N LEU A 137 26.29 6.11 -15.91
CA LEU A 137 26.48 4.65 -15.89
C LEU A 137 27.67 4.32 -14.99
N SER A 138 27.54 3.32 -14.12
CA SER A 138 28.65 2.89 -13.27
C SER A 138 29.76 2.24 -14.10
N ASP A 139 31.01 2.43 -13.69
CA ASP A 139 32.18 1.92 -14.45
C ASP A 139 32.13 0.40 -14.67
N ILE A 140 31.54 -0.34 -13.72
CA ILE A 140 31.37 -1.80 -13.78
C ILE A 140 30.46 -2.21 -14.94
N LYS A 141 29.49 -1.36 -15.32
CA LYS A 141 28.51 -1.61 -16.37
C LYS A 141 28.98 -1.11 -17.74
N LEU A 142 30.16 -0.50 -17.87
CA LEU A 142 30.66 0.05 -19.13
C LEU A 142 31.11 -1.03 -20.13
N LYS A 143 31.56 -2.19 -19.65
CA LYS A 143 32.12 -3.24 -20.50
C LYS A 143 31.09 -3.79 -21.48
N ASN A 144 31.47 -3.98 -22.75
CA ASN A 144 30.62 -4.41 -23.86
C ASN A 144 29.43 -3.47 -24.12
N THR A 145 29.59 -2.18 -23.83
CA THR A 145 28.59 -1.15 -24.18
C THR A 145 29.16 -0.19 -25.20
N ILE A 146 28.29 0.58 -25.85
CA ILE A 146 28.69 1.63 -26.81
C ILE A 146 29.70 2.63 -26.20
N TRP A 147 29.69 2.80 -24.88
CA TRP A 147 30.55 3.75 -24.16
C TRP A 147 32.02 3.31 -24.11
N GLU A 148 32.33 2.06 -24.42
CA GLU A 148 33.71 1.56 -24.52
C GLU A 148 34.40 2.05 -25.81
N ASP A 149 33.64 2.26 -26.88
CA ASP A 149 34.13 2.70 -28.19
C ASP A 149 34.10 4.23 -28.38
N ILE A 150 33.38 4.95 -27.51
CA ILE A 150 33.24 6.41 -27.55
C ILE A 150 34.47 7.07 -26.91
N ASP A 151 35.10 8.00 -27.65
CA ASP A 151 36.20 8.83 -27.17
C ASP A 151 35.84 10.30 -27.30
N GLU A 152 35.58 10.94 -26.16
CA GLU A 152 35.21 12.37 -26.05
C GLU A 152 36.27 13.31 -26.66
N ASN A 153 37.55 12.94 -26.63
CA ASN A 153 38.63 13.79 -27.15
C ASN A 153 38.54 14.03 -28.66
N LYS A 154 37.82 13.17 -29.40
CA LYS A 154 37.59 13.36 -30.84
C LYS A 154 36.66 14.54 -31.15
N VAL A 155 35.78 14.89 -30.21
CA VAL A 155 34.76 15.93 -30.40
C VAL A 155 35.22 17.27 -29.82
N VAL A 156 36.10 17.28 -28.82
CA VAL A 156 36.63 18.49 -28.15
C VAL A 156 37.05 19.62 -29.11
N PRO A 157 37.79 19.38 -30.22
CA PRO A 157 38.20 20.47 -31.13
C PRO A 157 37.05 21.15 -31.88
N TYR A 158 35.89 20.51 -31.95
CA TYR A 158 34.71 21.00 -32.67
C TYR A 158 33.69 21.68 -31.74
N LEU A 159 33.93 21.67 -30.42
CA LEU A 159 33.05 22.28 -29.43
C LEU A 159 33.55 23.66 -29.06
N ASP A 160 32.69 24.66 -29.20
CA ASP A 160 32.93 26.01 -28.69
C ASP A 160 32.53 26.07 -27.21
N PHE A 161 33.54 26.00 -26.34
CA PHE A 161 33.32 26.06 -24.89
C PHE A 161 33.01 27.48 -24.40
N GLU A 162 33.40 28.54 -25.12
CA GLU A 162 33.06 29.92 -24.75
C GLU A 162 31.57 30.19 -25.03
N GLU A 163 31.06 29.71 -26.18
CA GLU A 163 29.63 29.78 -26.52
C GLU A 163 28.78 29.02 -25.48
N ILE A 164 29.17 27.79 -25.13
CA ILE A 164 28.48 26.99 -24.11
C ILE A 164 28.52 27.69 -22.75
N ASP A 165 29.66 28.26 -22.37
CA ASP A 165 29.81 28.97 -21.10
C ASP A 165 28.87 30.18 -21.03
N GLU A 166 28.68 30.91 -22.13
CA GLU A 166 27.76 32.06 -22.18
C GLU A 166 26.29 31.61 -22.19
N MET A 167 25.93 30.63 -23.02
CA MET A 167 24.55 30.18 -23.21
C MET A 167 23.96 29.49 -21.98
N PHE A 168 24.77 28.71 -21.26
CA PHE A 168 24.33 27.87 -20.14
C PHE A 168 24.87 28.34 -18.79
N SER A 169 25.25 29.60 -18.67
CA SER A 169 25.67 30.20 -17.39
C SER A 169 24.63 29.97 -16.29
N ALA A 170 25.10 29.63 -15.09
CA ALA A 170 24.28 29.53 -13.89
C ALA A 170 23.80 30.91 -13.40
N TYR A 171 24.50 31.98 -13.79
CA TYR A 171 24.04 33.34 -13.55
C TYR A 171 22.91 33.67 -14.52
N GLN A 172 21.70 33.92 -14.01
CA GLN A 172 20.60 34.32 -14.88
C GLN A 172 20.80 35.76 -15.40
N LYS A 173 20.69 35.96 -16.72
CA LYS A 173 20.64 37.29 -17.35
C LYS A 173 19.36 38.01 -16.89
N ARG A 174 19.41 39.34 -16.77
CA ARG A 174 18.27 40.17 -16.39
C ARG A 174 17.15 39.98 -17.41
N GLU A 175 15.96 39.57 -16.98
CA GLU A 175 14.76 39.68 -17.81
C GLU A 175 14.52 41.17 -18.08
N LYS A 176 14.60 41.57 -19.35
CA LYS A 176 13.99 42.82 -19.82
C LYS A 176 12.52 42.49 -20.00
N ILE A 177 11.67 43.01 -19.13
CA ILE A 177 10.23 43.03 -19.38
C ILE A 177 10.00 44.29 -20.21
N GLU A 178 9.63 44.12 -21.48
CA GLU A 178 9.11 45.21 -22.31
C GLU A 178 7.61 45.29 -22.02
N ASP A 179 7.21 46.27 -21.21
CA ASP A 179 5.80 46.63 -21.06
C ASP A 179 5.36 47.38 -22.34
N GLU A 180 4.55 46.75 -23.18
CA GLU A 180 3.85 47.40 -24.30
C GLU A 180 2.61 48.16 -23.79
N GLU A 181 2.77 49.21 -22.98
CA GLU A 181 1.72 50.21 -22.81
C GLU A 181 2.29 51.63 -22.88
N ASP A 182 1.76 52.40 -23.84
CA ASP A 182 1.93 53.83 -24.10
C ASP A 182 3.34 54.38 -24.39
N GLY A 183 3.72 54.28 -25.67
CA GLY A 183 4.29 55.39 -26.48
C GLY A 183 5.58 56.08 -26.03
N THR A 184 6.16 55.67 -24.91
CA THR A 184 7.31 56.27 -24.27
C THR A 184 8.18 55.14 -23.77
N GLN A 185 9.25 54.82 -24.50
CA GLN A 185 10.23 53.80 -24.15
C GLN A 185 11.00 54.22 -22.88
N ASN A 186 10.40 54.03 -21.70
CA ASN A 186 11.10 54.12 -20.42
C ASN A 186 11.41 52.69 -19.96
N ILE A 187 12.61 52.24 -20.30
CA ILE A 187 13.18 50.96 -19.84
C ILE A 187 13.47 51.08 -18.34
N PHE A 188 12.53 50.69 -17.48
CA PHE A 188 12.80 50.51 -16.06
C PHE A 188 13.50 49.16 -15.84
N ILE A 189 14.82 49.19 -15.70
CA ILE A 189 15.60 48.04 -15.24
C ILE A 189 15.30 47.82 -13.75
N HIS A 190 14.40 46.88 -13.43
CA HIS A 190 14.31 46.39 -12.06
C HIS A 190 15.64 45.74 -11.67
N ASN A 191 16.41 46.42 -10.82
CA ASN A 191 17.67 45.92 -10.23
C ASN A 191 17.37 44.78 -9.23
N LYS A 192 16.87 43.63 -9.69
CA LYS A 192 17.00 42.40 -8.90
C LYS A 192 18.46 41.92 -8.99
N PRO A 193 19.08 41.52 -7.87
CA PRO A 193 20.45 41.00 -7.86
C PRO A 193 20.54 39.72 -8.72
N LYS A 194 21.71 39.45 -9.32
CA LYS A 194 21.95 38.25 -10.14
C LYS A 194 21.67 36.99 -9.30
N GLU A 195 20.62 36.26 -9.64
CA GLU A 195 20.32 34.96 -9.02
C GLU A 195 21.16 33.86 -9.68
N LEU A 196 21.67 32.96 -8.84
CA LEU A 196 22.41 31.75 -9.22
C LEU A 196 21.45 30.57 -9.23
N SER A 197 21.34 29.90 -10.37
CA SER A 197 20.55 28.66 -10.48
C SER A 197 21.34 27.60 -11.24
N PHE A 198 21.65 26.53 -10.52
CA PHE A 198 22.40 25.38 -11.00
C PHE A 198 21.46 24.24 -11.36
N ILE A 199 20.37 24.08 -10.61
CA ILE A 199 19.39 23.01 -10.78
C ILE A 199 18.56 23.24 -12.04
N ASP A 200 18.15 22.15 -12.70
CA ASP A 200 17.32 22.24 -13.89
C ASP A 200 16.00 22.98 -13.60
N ASN A 201 15.52 23.75 -14.59
CA ASN A 201 14.39 24.66 -14.40
C ASN A 201 13.12 23.94 -13.91
N ARG A 202 12.86 22.73 -14.40
CA ARG A 202 11.67 21.96 -14.02
C ARG A 202 11.74 21.55 -12.55
N ARG A 203 12.89 21.03 -12.10
CA ARG A 203 13.09 20.62 -10.71
C ARG A 203 13.10 21.82 -9.77
N ALA A 204 13.74 22.93 -10.16
CA ALA A 204 13.74 24.17 -9.39
C ALA A 204 12.32 24.77 -9.25
N GLN A 205 11.53 24.82 -10.32
CA GLN A 205 10.14 25.28 -10.29
C GLN A 205 9.26 24.42 -9.39
N ASN A 206 9.41 23.09 -9.46
CA ASN A 206 8.67 22.19 -8.57
C ASN A 206 8.98 22.44 -7.08
N CYS A 207 10.25 22.70 -6.75
CA CYS A 207 10.65 23.09 -5.40
C CYS A 207 10.01 24.43 -4.99
N GLN A 208 9.94 25.41 -5.89
CA GLN A 208 9.26 26.68 -5.61
C GLN A 208 7.75 26.52 -5.37
N ILE A 209 7.08 25.66 -6.16
CA ILE A 209 5.66 25.33 -5.97
C ILE A 209 5.46 24.67 -4.60
N LEU A 210 6.34 23.73 -4.21
CA LEU A 210 6.35 23.13 -2.88
C LEU A 210 6.46 24.20 -1.79
N LEU A 211 7.46 25.09 -1.88
CA LEU A 211 7.68 26.14 -0.87
C LEU A 211 6.47 27.08 -0.73
N LYS A 212 5.82 27.45 -1.83
CA LYS A 212 4.59 28.25 -1.81
C LYS A 212 3.44 27.54 -1.08
N ARG A 213 3.35 26.22 -1.18
CA ARG A 213 2.33 25.41 -0.51
C ARG A 213 2.64 25.21 0.98
N ILE A 214 3.91 25.00 1.33
CA ILE A 214 4.35 24.84 2.72
C ILE A 214 4.22 26.16 3.48
N ASN A 215 4.54 27.28 2.82
CA ASN A 215 4.53 28.63 3.40
C ASN A 215 5.35 28.73 4.70
N LEU A 216 6.51 28.08 4.72
CA LEU A 216 7.51 28.16 5.79
C LEU A 216 8.86 28.54 5.19
N SER A 217 9.66 29.26 5.98
CA SER A 217 11.07 29.50 5.67
C SER A 217 11.90 28.20 5.78
N ASN A 218 13.06 28.17 5.13
CA ASN A 218 13.97 27.02 5.22
C ASN A 218 14.41 26.73 6.66
N ASP A 219 14.57 27.76 7.49
CA ASP A 219 14.92 27.63 8.91
C ASP A 219 13.76 27.03 9.70
N GLU A 220 12.52 27.44 9.45
CA GLU A 220 11.35 26.84 10.07
C GLU A 220 11.17 25.37 9.67
N ILE A 221 11.40 25.02 8.40
CA ILE A 221 11.37 23.64 7.92
C ILE A 221 12.45 22.80 8.64
N ARG A 222 13.68 23.32 8.71
CA ARG A 222 14.80 22.67 9.43
C ARG A 222 14.44 22.44 10.90
N MET A 223 13.96 23.47 11.58
CA MET A 223 13.63 23.40 13.00
C MET A 223 12.44 22.48 13.27
N ALA A 224 11.42 22.49 12.42
CA ALA A 224 10.29 21.58 12.51
C ALA A 224 10.78 20.13 12.38
N LEU A 225 11.63 19.81 11.41
CA LEU A 225 12.14 18.45 11.24
C LEU A 225 13.03 17.99 12.41
N ILE A 226 13.97 18.83 12.86
CA ILE A 226 14.89 18.52 13.97
C ILE A 226 14.13 18.33 15.29
N LYS A 227 13.08 19.12 15.52
CA LYS A 227 12.24 19.01 16.72
C LYS A 227 11.15 17.95 16.62
N MET A 228 11.06 17.21 15.51
CA MET A 228 9.99 16.24 15.20
C MET A 228 8.57 16.84 15.17
N ASP A 229 8.48 18.06 14.66
CA ASP A 229 7.28 18.85 14.35
C ASP A 229 6.25 18.94 15.50
N PRO A 230 6.63 19.54 16.65
CA PRO A 230 5.75 19.66 17.81
C PRO A 230 4.59 20.63 17.57
N GLU A 231 4.74 21.59 16.65
CA GLU A 231 3.74 22.60 16.30
C GLU A 231 2.81 22.14 15.17
N GLU A 232 2.96 20.89 14.71
CA GLU A 232 2.18 20.28 13.62
C GLU A 232 2.16 21.08 12.30
N LYS A 233 3.23 21.84 12.03
CA LYS A 233 3.36 22.68 10.83
C LYS A 233 3.53 21.84 9.56
N LEU A 234 4.09 20.64 9.67
CA LEU A 234 4.31 19.74 8.54
C LEU A 234 3.20 18.69 8.47
N THR A 235 2.18 18.95 7.65
CA THR A 235 1.08 17.99 7.42
C THR A 235 1.54 16.75 6.64
N LYS A 236 0.75 15.67 6.68
CA LYS A 236 1.07 14.41 5.98
C LYS A 236 1.31 14.61 4.48
N ASP A 237 0.41 15.34 3.82
CA ASP A 237 0.51 15.67 2.39
C ASP A 237 1.75 16.54 2.10
N ILE A 238 2.08 17.50 2.96
CA ILE A 238 3.33 18.29 2.83
C ILE A 238 4.55 17.38 2.89
N LEU A 239 4.62 16.47 3.87
CA LEU A 239 5.74 15.53 4.02
C LEU A 239 5.88 14.61 2.81
N GLU A 240 4.77 14.12 2.24
CA GLU A 240 4.77 13.33 1.02
C GLU A 240 5.27 14.11 -0.19
N GLN A 241 4.92 15.40 -0.31
CA GLN A 241 5.49 16.23 -1.37
C GLN A 241 6.98 16.52 -1.13
N MET A 242 7.40 16.79 0.11
CA MET A 242 8.81 17.01 0.45
C MET A 242 9.67 15.79 0.10
N LEU A 243 9.17 14.57 0.33
CA LEU A 243 9.87 13.33 -0.03
C LEU A 243 10.14 13.19 -1.54
N LYS A 244 9.36 13.85 -2.41
CA LYS A 244 9.60 13.87 -3.87
C LYS A 244 10.73 14.82 -4.28
N PHE A 245 11.05 15.79 -3.43
CA PHE A 245 12.01 16.87 -3.69
C PHE A 245 13.17 16.88 -2.69
N VAL A 246 13.56 15.69 -2.23
CA VAL A 246 14.78 15.49 -1.45
C VAL A 246 16.01 15.78 -2.31
N PRO A 247 17.02 16.52 -1.80
CA PRO A 247 18.28 16.73 -2.50
C PRO A 247 19.00 15.41 -2.75
N THR A 248 19.37 15.15 -3.99
CA THR A 248 20.25 14.02 -4.31
C THR A 248 21.66 14.29 -3.80
N GLN A 249 22.46 13.24 -3.62
CA GLN A 249 23.84 13.37 -3.17
C GLN A 249 24.68 14.26 -4.10
N ASP A 250 24.49 14.13 -5.42
CA ASP A 250 25.19 14.94 -6.43
C ASP A 250 24.78 16.42 -6.36
N GLU A 251 23.48 16.71 -6.20
CA GLU A 251 22.98 18.08 -6.03
C GLU A 251 23.50 18.71 -4.74
N GLY A 252 23.53 17.96 -3.64
CA GLY A 252 24.10 18.40 -2.37
C GLY A 252 25.57 18.79 -2.51
N ILE A 253 26.38 17.95 -3.16
CA ILE A 253 27.81 18.23 -3.41
C ILE A 253 27.98 19.47 -4.30
N LEU A 254 27.21 19.56 -5.38
CA LEU A 254 27.25 20.70 -6.31
C LEU A 254 26.96 22.01 -5.58
N LEU A 255 25.85 22.08 -4.84
CA LEU A 255 25.43 23.30 -4.14
C LEU A 255 26.39 23.64 -2.98
N GLN A 256 26.93 22.65 -2.27
CA GLN A 256 27.92 22.86 -1.21
C GLN A 256 29.24 23.43 -1.73
N SER A 257 29.66 23.05 -2.95
CA SER A 257 30.87 23.61 -3.57
C SER A 257 30.77 25.12 -3.84
N HIS A 258 29.55 25.64 -3.97
CA HIS A 258 29.23 27.05 -4.15
C HIS A 258 28.67 27.73 -2.88
N SER A 259 28.84 27.12 -1.71
CA SER A 259 28.29 27.59 -0.42
C SER A 259 28.58 29.06 -0.07
N LYS A 260 29.69 29.63 -0.52
CA LYS A 260 30.05 31.05 -0.29
C LYS A 260 29.10 32.03 -0.97
N GLU A 261 28.46 31.62 -2.06
CA GLU A 261 27.49 32.43 -2.82
C GLU A 261 26.04 32.00 -2.55
N ALA A 262 25.81 31.19 -1.51
CA ALA A 262 24.49 30.62 -1.24
C ALA A 262 23.39 31.66 -0.95
N PHE A 263 23.74 32.91 -0.65
CA PHE A 263 22.79 34.02 -0.50
C PHE A 263 22.24 34.53 -1.84
N LYS A 264 22.89 34.21 -2.96
CA LYS A 264 22.44 34.52 -4.33
C LYS A 264 21.68 33.37 -4.97
N PHE A 265 21.58 32.21 -4.33
CA PHE A 265 20.90 31.06 -4.90
C PHE A 265 19.41 31.38 -5.13
N ALA A 266 18.89 30.97 -6.28
CA ALA A 266 17.47 30.98 -6.55
C ALA A 266 16.72 30.14 -5.50
N LEU A 267 15.43 30.44 -5.27
CA LEU A 267 14.66 29.85 -4.17
C LEU A 267 14.70 28.31 -4.13
N GLY A 268 14.60 27.66 -5.29
CA GLY A 268 14.65 26.19 -5.40
C GLY A 268 16.02 25.61 -5.03
N ASP A 269 17.09 26.19 -5.59
CA ASP A 269 18.48 25.85 -5.26
C ASP A 269 18.79 26.09 -3.78
N ARG A 270 18.31 27.20 -3.21
CA ARG A 270 18.48 27.56 -1.80
C ARG A 270 17.82 26.53 -0.88
N TYR A 271 16.60 26.08 -1.21
CA TYR A 271 15.93 25.02 -0.47
C TYR A 271 16.74 23.72 -0.49
N LEU A 272 17.12 23.24 -1.68
CA LEU A 272 17.88 22.00 -1.81
C LEU A 272 19.23 22.07 -1.08
N TYR A 273 19.89 23.21 -1.14
CA TYR A 273 21.13 23.48 -0.39
C TYR A 273 20.89 23.36 1.12
N GLU A 274 19.90 24.06 1.68
CA GLU A 274 19.66 24.03 3.13
C GLU A 274 19.22 22.65 3.62
N MET A 275 18.38 21.94 2.87
CA MET A 275 17.97 20.57 3.22
C MET A 275 19.16 19.59 3.16
N SER A 276 20.09 19.76 2.21
CA SER A 276 21.28 18.90 2.09
C SER A 276 22.24 19.00 3.29
N ARG A 277 22.14 20.07 4.08
CA ARG A 277 22.95 20.29 5.28
C ARG A 277 22.39 19.57 6.50
N ILE A 278 21.15 19.10 6.43
CA ILE A 278 20.52 18.30 7.49
C ILE A 278 21.01 16.86 7.34
N VAL A 279 21.66 16.35 8.39
CA VAL A 279 22.16 14.97 8.42
C VAL A 279 20.98 14.00 8.32
N HIS A 280 21.00 13.13 7.30
CA HIS A 280 19.94 12.15 7.04
C HIS A 280 18.56 12.79 6.87
N PHE A 281 18.49 13.88 6.08
CA PHE A 281 17.25 14.62 5.82
C PHE A 281 16.11 13.73 5.32
N GLU A 282 16.39 12.85 4.36
CA GLU A 282 15.39 11.95 3.77
C GLU A 282 14.85 10.97 4.81
N GLU A 283 15.73 10.36 5.59
CA GLU A 283 15.39 9.39 6.61
C GLU A 283 14.60 10.05 7.75
N ARG A 284 14.99 11.27 8.18
CA ARG A 284 14.22 12.06 9.15
C ARG A 284 12.82 12.40 8.65
N LEU A 285 12.67 12.76 7.36
CA LEU A 285 11.36 12.99 6.75
C LEU A 285 10.52 11.71 6.73
N LYS A 286 11.10 10.58 6.31
CA LYS A 286 10.44 9.27 6.32
C LYS A 286 9.99 8.89 7.74
N ALA A 287 10.84 9.12 8.74
CA ALA A 287 10.53 8.87 10.15
C ALA A 287 9.34 9.70 10.65
N LEU A 288 9.33 11.01 10.34
CA LEU A 288 8.23 11.90 10.73
C LEU A 288 6.93 11.54 10.01
N CYS A 289 6.98 11.22 8.71
CA CYS A 289 5.83 10.76 7.93
C CYS A 289 5.26 9.45 8.49
N TYR A 290 6.12 8.48 8.76
CA TYR A 290 5.73 7.22 9.40
C TYR A 290 5.06 7.48 10.76
N LYS A 291 5.65 8.33 11.61
CA LYS A 291 5.08 8.72 12.90
C LYS A 291 3.66 9.28 12.77
N LYS A 292 3.41 10.17 11.80
CA LYS A 292 2.09 10.81 11.61
C LYS A 292 1.04 9.87 11.04
N THR A 293 1.42 8.91 10.20
CA THR A 293 0.49 8.01 9.50
C THR A 293 0.24 6.69 10.23
N PHE A 294 1.12 6.28 11.14
CA PHE A 294 1.06 4.96 11.77
C PHE A 294 -0.28 4.62 12.45
N THR A 295 -0.77 5.52 13.31
CA THR A 295 -2.00 5.27 14.09
C THR A 295 -3.23 5.13 13.20
N GLU A 296 -3.33 5.94 12.15
CA GLU A 296 -4.41 5.86 11.15
C GLU A 296 -4.37 4.53 10.41
N ARG A 297 -3.21 4.15 9.86
CA ARG A 297 -3.04 2.87 9.16
C ARG A 297 -3.38 1.66 10.03
N ILE A 298 -2.99 1.67 11.30
CA ILE A 298 -3.38 0.61 12.26
C ILE A 298 -4.90 0.59 12.47
N SER A 299 -5.52 1.77 12.58
CA SER A 299 -6.97 1.92 12.80
C SER A 299 -7.80 1.54 11.57
N GLU A 300 -7.21 1.59 10.38
CA GLU A 300 -7.81 1.09 9.14
C GLU A 300 -7.70 -0.44 9.01
N ILE A 301 -6.60 -1.03 9.44
CA ILE A 301 -6.35 -2.48 9.30
C ILE A 301 -7.15 -3.31 10.32
N LYS A 302 -7.17 -2.89 11.60
CA LYS A 302 -7.81 -3.68 12.68
C LYS A 302 -9.28 -4.04 12.40
N PRO A 303 -10.16 -3.10 12.00
CA PRO A 303 -11.57 -3.41 11.73
C PRO A 303 -11.77 -4.37 10.55
N LYS A 304 -10.91 -4.28 9.53
CA LYS A 304 -10.95 -5.20 8.37
C LYS A 304 -10.70 -6.64 8.82
N ILE A 305 -9.64 -6.85 9.61
CA ILE A 305 -9.32 -8.16 10.20
C ILE A 305 -10.47 -8.68 11.06
N GLN A 306 -11.01 -7.85 11.95
CA GLN A 306 -12.10 -8.23 12.86
C GLN A 306 -13.37 -8.63 12.10
N CYS A 307 -13.70 -7.92 11.02
CA CYS A 307 -14.86 -8.24 10.19
C CYS A 307 -14.69 -9.63 9.53
N ILE A 308 -13.51 -9.93 8.99
CA ILE A 308 -13.22 -11.24 8.38
C ILE A 308 -13.29 -12.37 9.43
N VAL A 309 -12.71 -12.18 10.62
CA VAL A 309 -12.81 -13.15 11.72
C VAL A 309 -14.26 -13.37 12.14
N SER A 310 -15.04 -12.29 12.24
CA SER A 310 -16.46 -12.36 12.59
C SER A 310 -17.26 -13.11 11.51
N ALA A 311 -17.03 -12.82 10.23
CA ALA A 311 -17.65 -13.53 9.11
C ALA A 311 -17.32 -15.04 9.13
N CYS A 312 -16.05 -15.40 9.36
CA CYS A 312 -15.65 -16.81 9.51
C CYS A 312 -16.37 -17.48 10.69
N ARG A 313 -16.49 -16.77 11.82
CA ARG A 313 -17.21 -17.26 13.00
C ARG A 313 -18.70 -17.45 12.72
N GLN A 314 -19.33 -16.50 12.04
CA GLN A 314 -20.74 -16.56 11.65
C GLN A 314 -21.01 -17.77 10.76
N LEU A 315 -20.19 -17.99 9.72
CA LEU A 315 -20.31 -19.15 8.84
C LEU A 315 -20.12 -20.47 9.59
N SER A 316 -19.07 -20.60 10.40
CA SER A 316 -18.76 -21.86 11.09
C SER A 316 -19.66 -22.19 12.29
N ARG A 317 -20.37 -21.20 12.86
CA ARG A 317 -21.20 -21.41 14.06
C ARG A 317 -22.70 -21.21 13.82
N SER A 318 -23.11 -20.74 12.65
CA SER A 318 -24.52 -20.50 12.35
C SER A 318 -25.31 -21.80 12.33
N LYS A 319 -26.19 -21.95 13.32
CA LYS A 319 -27.15 -23.06 13.36
C LYS A 319 -28.19 -22.91 12.26
N ARG A 320 -28.56 -21.66 11.91
CA ARG A 320 -29.52 -21.37 10.82
C ARG A 320 -28.98 -21.86 9.49
N LEU A 321 -27.70 -21.57 9.18
CA LEU A 321 -27.03 -22.04 7.98
C LEU A 321 -26.94 -23.57 7.95
N CYS A 322 -26.57 -24.20 9.06
CA CYS A 322 -26.49 -25.67 9.14
C CYS A 322 -27.83 -26.33 8.80
N THR A 323 -28.93 -25.90 9.44
CA THR A 323 -30.28 -26.42 9.15
C THR A 323 -30.72 -26.15 7.71
N LEU A 324 -30.34 -25.00 7.14
CA LEU A 324 -30.62 -24.72 5.72
C LEU A 324 -29.89 -25.73 4.80
N LEU A 325 -28.61 -26.00 5.06
CA LEU A 325 -27.83 -26.96 4.29
C LEU A 325 -28.39 -28.39 4.41
N GLU A 326 -28.87 -28.78 5.58
CA GLU A 326 -29.58 -30.07 5.79
C GLU A 326 -30.86 -30.16 4.94
N ILE A 327 -31.66 -29.10 4.90
CA ILE A 327 -32.89 -29.05 4.09
C ILE A 327 -32.54 -29.16 2.60
N ILE A 328 -31.52 -28.42 2.14
CA ILE A 328 -31.07 -28.44 0.75
C ILE A 328 -30.53 -29.83 0.39
N LEU A 329 -29.75 -30.46 1.25
CA LEU A 329 -29.23 -31.82 1.04
C LEU A 329 -30.36 -32.84 0.92
N CYS A 330 -31.34 -32.77 1.82
CA CYS A 330 -32.52 -33.64 1.81
C CYS A 330 -33.32 -33.50 0.51
N LEU A 331 -33.62 -32.25 0.11
CA LEU A 331 -34.34 -31.97 -1.14
C LEU A 331 -33.54 -32.43 -2.36
N GLY A 332 -32.23 -32.17 -2.40
CA GLY A 332 -31.34 -32.61 -3.47
C GLY A 332 -31.34 -34.13 -3.64
N ASN A 333 -31.19 -34.87 -2.54
CA ASN A 333 -31.25 -36.34 -2.55
C ASN A 333 -32.62 -36.88 -2.97
N TYR A 334 -33.70 -36.22 -2.55
CA TYR A 334 -35.05 -36.60 -2.94
C TYR A 334 -35.33 -36.36 -4.43
N MET A 335 -34.91 -35.22 -4.97
CA MET A 335 -35.13 -34.84 -6.36
C MET A 335 -34.25 -35.62 -7.33
N ASN A 336 -33.01 -35.93 -6.96
CA ASN A 336 -32.02 -36.57 -7.83
C ASN A 336 -31.96 -38.11 -7.69
N LYS A 337 -33.10 -38.76 -7.40
CA LYS A 337 -33.18 -40.23 -7.26
C LYS A 337 -32.50 -40.95 -8.44
N GLY A 338 -31.69 -41.95 -8.12
CA GLY A 338 -30.87 -42.70 -9.09
C GLY A 338 -29.37 -42.51 -8.83
N SER A 339 -28.56 -42.46 -9.89
CA SER A 339 -27.09 -42.35 -9.79
C SER A 339 -26.57 -41.07 -9.13
N ARG A 340 -27.42 -40.04 -9.00
CA ARG A 340 -27.09 -38.73 -8.39
C ARG A 340 -27.69 -38.55 -6.99
N SER A 341 -28.23 -39.60 -6.38
CA SER A 341 -28.77 -39.60 -5.02
C SER A 341 -27.76 -40.15 -3.99
N ASN A 342 -28.10 -40.11 -2.69
CA ASN A 342 -27.25 -40.54 -1.58
C ASN A 342 -25.96 -39.71 -1.38
N ALA A 343 -26.00 -38.41 -1.69
CA ALA A 343 -24.93 -37.50 -1.31
C ALA A 343 -24.91 -37.28 0.21
N SER A 344 -23.73 -37.28 0.81
CA SER A 344 -23.50 -36.91 2.23
C SER A 344 -23.18 -35.42 2.43
N GLY A 345 -22.97 -34.69 1.33
CA GLY A 345 -22.65 -33.27 1.31
C GLY A 345 -22.54 -32.77 -0.13
N PHE A 346 -22.41 -31.46 -0.32
CA PHE A 346 -22.25 -30.83 -1.62
C PHE A 346 -21.31 -29.62 -1.52
N LYS A 347 -20.62 -29.27 -2.61
CA LYS A 347 -19.80 -28.06 -2.68
C LYS A 347 -20.65 -26.82 -2.50
N VAL A 348 -20.20 -25.86 -1.68
CA VAL A 348 -21.01 -24.68 -1.31
C VAL A 348 -21.38 -23.79 -2.50
N ILE A 349 -20.58 -23.80 -3.57
CA ILE A 349 -20.92 -23.13 -4.84
C ILE A 349 -22.28 -23.57 -5.41
N SER A 350 -22.75 -24.78 -5.08
CA SER A 350 -24.04 -25.31 -5.52
C SER A 350 -25.23 -24.53 -4.96
N LEU A 351 -25.07 -23.79 -3.87
CA LEU A 351 -26.09 -22.89 -3.31
C LEU A 351 -26.61 -21.91 -4.37
N ASN A 352 -25.69 -21.37 -5.18
CA ASN A 352 -26.00 -20.41 -6.23
C ASN A 352 -26.70 -21.04 -7.45
N LYS A 353 -26.77 -22.37 -7.54
CA LYS A 353 -27.46 -23.10 -8.62
C LYS A 353 -28.90 -23.48 -8.27
N ILE A 354 -29.31 -23.28 -7.01
CA ILE A 354 -30.67 -23.65 -6.56
C ILE A 354 -31.73 -22.84 -7.31
N ILE A 355 -31.43 -21.59 -7.64
CA ILE A 355 -32.35 -20.71 -8.38
C ILE A 355 -32.60 -21.19 -9.82
N ASP A 356 -31.70 -22.00 -10.40
CA ASP A 356 -31.82 -22.47 -11.78
C ASP A 356 -32.92 -23.53 -11.96
N THR A 357 -33.29 -24.22 -10.87
CA THR A 357 -34.29 -25.28 -10.93
C THR A 357 -35.69 -24.67 -10.86
N LYS A 358 -36.42 -24.69 -11.97
CA LYS A 358 -37.76 -24.07 -12.10
C LYS A 358 -38.89 -25.06 -11.88
N SER A 359 -40.00 -24.58 -11.32
CA SER A 359 -41.23 -25.35 -11.14
C SER A 359 -41.92 -25.62 -12.48
N SER A 360 -42.48 -26.82 -12.62
CA SER A 360 -43.32 -27.20 -13.78
C SER A 360 -44.72 -26.56 -13.72
N LEU A 361 -45.18 -26.14 -12.54
CA LEU A 361 -46.50 -25.53 -12.34
C LEU A 361 -46.51 -24.03 -12.65
N ASP A 362 -45.42 -23.32 -12.33
CA ASP A 362 -45.23 -21.91 -12.64
C ASP A 362 -43.74 -21.66 -12.88
N LYS A 363 -43.37 -21.31 -14.11
CA LYS A 363 -41.97 -21.10 -14.50
C LYS A 363 -41.31 -19.90 -13.80
N ARG A 364 -42.09 -19.04 -13.14
CA ARG A 364 -41.59 -17.93 -12.30
C ARG A 364 -41.09 -18.42 -10.94
N ILE A 365 -41.55 -19.58 -10.47
CA ILE A 365 -41.19 -20.14 -9.16
C ILE A 365 -39.99 -21.06 -9.33
N THR A 366 -38.94 -20.82 -8.56
CA THR A 366 -37.73 -21.66 -8.52
C THR A 366 -37.71 -22.57 -7.29
N LEU A 367 -36.76 -23.50 -7.22
CA LEU A 367 -36.54 -24.32 -6.02
C LEU A 367 -36.19 -23.44 -4.81
N LEU A 368 -35.47 -22.33 -5.03
CA LEU A 368 -35.17 -21.37 -3.96
C LEU A 368 -36.45 -20.72 -3.42
N HIS A 369 -37.40 -20.36 -4.30
CA HIS A 369 -38.72 -19.85 -3.89
C HIS A 369 -39.45 -20.85 -2.99
N TYR A 370 -39.46 -22.12 -3.40
CA TYR A 370 -40.07 -23.19 -2.62
C TYR A 370 -39.40 -23.36 -1.25
N ILE A 371 -38.07 -23.36 -1.21
CA ILE A 371 -37.31 -23.46 0.05
C ILE A 371 -37.65 -22.27 0.96
N VAL A 372 -37.57 -21.03 0.48
CA VAL A 372 -37.88 -19.84 1.28
C VAL A 372 -39.31 -19.87 1.82
N ASP A 373 -40.29 -20.30 1.02
CA ASP A 373 -41.66 -20.48 1.49
C ASP A 373 -41.79 -21.60 2.53
N LEU A 374 -41.09 -22.72 2.36
CA LEU A 374 -41.01 -23.81 3.33
C LEU A 374 -40.42 -23.32 4.66
N LEU A 375 -39.32 -22.58 4.62
CA LEU A 375 -38.69 -22.00 5.81
C LEU A 375 -39.67 -21.07 6.55
N SER A 376 -40.39 -20.21 5.82
CA SER A 376 -41.38 -19.30 6.43
C SER A 376 -42.49 -20.03 7.20
N LYS A 377 -42.81 -21.27 6.82
CA LYS A 377 -43.91 -22.06 7.39
C LYS A 377 -43.46 -23.08 8.44
N LYS A 378 -42.26 -23.65 8.29
CA LYS A 378 -41.80 -24.81 9.07
C LYS A 378 -40.51 -24.56 9.85
N PHE A 379 -39.69 -23.58 9.43
CA PHE A 379 -38.41 -23.26 10.05
C PHE A 379 -38.22 -21.74 10.19
N PRO A 380 -39.12 -21.03 10.91
CA PRO A 380 -39.07 -19.57 11.03
C PRO A 380 -37.76 -19.05 11.63
N GLN A 381 -37.07 -19.85 12.44
CA GLN A 381 -35.75 -19.53 12.97
C GLN A 381 -34.66 -19.39 11.89
N VAL A 382 -34.81 -20.06 10.74
CA VAL A 382 -33.87 -20.02 9.61
C VAL A 382 -34.25 -18.92 8.61
N TYR A 383 -35.51 -18.47 8.63
CA TYR A 383 -36.06 -17.54 7.64
C TYR A 383 -35.35 -16.17 7.59
N ASN A 384 -34.75 -15.73 8.70
CA ASN A 384 -33.93 -14.52 8.77
C ASN A 384 -32.43 -14.86 8.82
N LEU A 385 -31.95 -15.67 7.89
CA LEU A 385 -30.55 -16.09 7.82
C LEU A 385 -29.59 -14.90 7.71
N GLU A 386 -30.00 -13.86 7.00
CA GLU A 386 -29.24 -12.64 6.72
C GLU A 386 -28.80 -11.88 7.97
N GLU A 387 -29.57 -11.96 9.07
CA GLU A 387 -29.25 -11.30 10.34
C GLU A 387 -28.03 -11.96 11.02
N GLU A 388 -27.87 -13.28 10.89
CA GLU A 388 -26.77 -14.03 11.51
C GLU A 388 -25.49 -13.99 10.67
N LEU A 389 -25.62 -13.77 9.35
CA LEU A 389 -24.51 -13.73 8.39
C LEU A 389 -24.18 -12.29 7.92
N TYR A 390 -24.46 -11.29 8.75
CA TYR A 390 -24.27 -9.88 8.40
C TYR A 390 -22.82 -9.53 7.98
N ASP A 391 -21.82 -10.03 8.71
CA ASP A 391 -20.42 -9.70 8.42
C ASP A 391 -19.90 -10.42 7.18
N VAL A 392 -20.54 -11.52 6.76
CA VAL A 392 -20.21 -12.21 5.49
C VAL A 392 -20.43 -11.27 4.30
N LYS A 393 -21.48 -10.44 4.34
CA LYS A 393 -21.73 -9.42 3.31
C LYS A 393 -20.71 -8.28 3.31
N ASN A 394 -20.06 -8.02 4.44
CA ASN A 394 -19.06 -6.97 4.56
C ASN A 394 -17.63 -7.47 4.28
N ALA A 395 -17.33 -8.73 4.60
CA ALA A 395 -16.00 -9.32 4.42
C ALA A 395 -15.56 -9.33 2.95
N ILE A 396 -16.50 -9.47 2.00
CA ILE A 396 -16.21 -9.44 0.55
C ILE A 396 -15.59 -8.12 0.07
N LYS A 397 -15.73 -7.03 0.84
CA LYS A 397 -15.17 -5.72 0.49
C LYS A 397 -13.67 -5.63 0.74
N TYR A 398 -13.08 -6.59 1.46
CA TYR A 398 -11.71 -6.52 1.92
C TYR A 398 -10.83 -7.53 1.19
N ASN A 399 -9.85 -7.01 0.46
CA ASN A 399 -8.82 -7.80 -0.20
C ASN A 399 -7.75 -8.21 0.83
N ILE A 400 -7.73 -9.49 1.20
CA ILE A 400 -6.77 -10.03 2.19
C ILE A 400 -5.30 -9.94 1.69
N PRO A 401 -4.98 -10.27 0.43
CA PRO A 401 -3.64 -10.00 -0.11
C PRO A 401 -3.17 -8.55 0.03
N GLU A 402 -4.04 -7.57 -0.23
CA GLU A 402 -3.74 -6.14 -0.04
C GLU A 402 -3.49 -5.81 1.43
N LEU A 403 -4.30 -6.36 2.33
CA LEU A 403 -4.13 -6.22 3.78
C LEU A 403 -2.76 -6.72 4.27
N ASN A 404 -2.24 -7.80 3.68
CA ASN A 404 -0.90 -8.32 3.95
C ASN A 404 0.20 -7.36 3.46
N ILE A 405 -0.01 -6.71 2.31
CA ILE A 405 0.91 -5.70 1.78
C ILE A 405 0.96 -4.50 2.74
N ASP A 406 -0.19 -4.00 3.18
CA ASP A 406 -0.27 -2.89 4.13
C ASP A 406 0.47 -3.19 5.44
N LEU A 407 0.30 -4.42 5.96
CA LEU A 407 1.02 -4.88 7.15
C LEU A 407 2.54 -4.95 6.95
N LYS A 408 2.99 -5.45 5.80
CA LYS A 408 4.41 -5.48 5.45
C LYS A 408 5.00 -4.08 5.32
N LEU A 409 4.26 -3.14 4.73
CA LEU A 409 4.69 -1.74 4.62
C LEU A 409 4.85 -1.09 5.99
N LEU A 410 3.91 -1.34 6.92
CA LEU A 410 4.04 -0.88 8.31
C LEU A 410 5.27 -1.50 9.00
N LYS A 411 5.48 -2.80 8.84
CA LYS A 411 6.64 -3.50 9.42
C LYS A 411 7.96 -2.97 8.87
N ASN A 412 8.06 -2.75 7.57
CA ASN A 412 9.26 -2.20 6.93
C ASN A 412 9.53 -0.77 7.42
N GLY A 413 8.50 0.07 7.49
CA GLY A 413 8.63 1.43 8.03
C GLY A 413 9.10 1.45 9.50
N PHE A 414 8.66 0.49 10.32
CA PHE A 414 9.19 0.31 11.67
C PHE A 414 10.67 -0.06 11.69
N LEU A 415 11.09 -1.01 10.86
CA LEU A 415 12.51 -1.42 10.76
C LEU A 415 13.40 -0.27 10.28
N ASP A 416 12.93 0.50 9.30
CA ASP A 416 13.68 1.66 8.80
C ASP A 416 13.78 2.76 9.86
N LEU A 417 12.72 2.97 10.65
CA LEU A 417 12.75 3.88 11.79
C LEU A 417 13.72 3.41 12.89
N GLN A 418 13.84 2.10 13.13
CA GLN A 418 14.83 1.55 14.07
C GLN A 418 16.26 1.79 13.58
N LYS A 419 16.56 1.50 12.31
CA LYS A 419 17.88 1.76 11.72
C LYS A 419 18.26 3.23 11.83
N GLU A 420 17.33 4.13 11.54
CA GLU A 420 17.57 5.56 11.64
C GLU A 420 17.79 6.01 13.09
N LEU A 421 17.04 5.45 14.06
CA LEU A 421 17.31 5.71 15.48
C LEU A 421 18.71 5.26 15.90
N GLU A 422 19.14 4.07 15.49
CA GLU A 422 20.49 3.56 15.76
C GLU A 422 21.57 4.46 15.17
N PHE A 423 21.36 4.94 13.95
CA PHE A 423 22.25 5.90 13.32
C PHE A 423 22.34 7.20 14.13
N GLN A 424 21.21 7.79 14.53
CA GLN A 424 21.18 9.05 15.28
C GLN A 424 21.77 8.91 16.69
N ILE A 425 21.64 7.75 17.34
CA ILE A 425 22.29 7.47 18.62
C ILE A 425 23.82 7.45 18.49
N ASN A 426 24.33 6.82 17.42
CA ASN A 426 25.76 6.66 17.17
C ASN A 426 26.41 7.89 16.53
N ASN A 427 25.61 8.88 16.12
CA ASN A 427 26.11 10.11 15.55
C ASN A 427 26.94 10.91 16.58
N LYS A 428 28.17 11.25 16.20
CA LYS A 428 29.12 11.98 17.06
C LYS A 428 28.77 13.46 17.23
N ILE A 429 28.03 14.03 16.28
CA ILE A 429 27.64 15.44 16.29
C ILE A 429 26.20 15.50 16.80
N LYS A 430 26.03 16.00 18.03
CA LYS A 430 24.70 16.20 18.64
C LYS A 430 24.34 17.67 18.59
N ASP A 431 23.22 17.99 17.94
CA ASP A 431 22.57 19.31 18.03
C ASP A 431 21.71 19.29 19.30
N GLU A 432 21.90 20.25 20.21
CA GLU A 432 21.15 20.33 21.48
C GLU A 432 19.64 20.50 21.27
N ASN A 433 19.23 21.03 20.12
CA ASN A 433 17.83 21.21 19.76
C ASN A 433 17.18 19.97 19.12
N ASP A 434 17.94 18.88 18.93
CA ASP A 434 17.48 17.68 18.25
C ASP A 434 16.73 16.73 19.18
N ASN A 435 15.42 16.69 18.98
CA ASN A 435 14.51 15.86 19.77
C ASN A 435 14.24 14.50 19.15
N PHE A 436 14.89 14.15 18.03
CA PHE A 436 14.65 12.91 17.29
C PHE A 436 14.73 11.68 18.20
N ILE A 437 15.85 11.49 18.91
CA ILE A 437 16.09 10.31 19.74
C ILE A 437 15.02 10.18 20.83
N SER A 438 14.69 11.26 21.52
CA SER A 438 13.71 11.27 22.61
C SER A 438 12.32 10.88 22.10
N VAL A 439 11.85 11.54 21.05
CA VAL A 439 10.50 11.34 20.48
C VAL A 439 10.37 9.96 19.86
N ILE A 440 11.33 9.56 19.01
CA ILE A 440 11.28 8.29 18.28
C ILE A 440 11.45 7.08 19.21
N THR A 441 12.27 7.18 20.26
CA THR A 441 12.42 6.06 21.22
C THR A 441 11.10 5.75 21.92
N SER A 442 10.37 6.77 22.37
CA SER A 442 9.05 6.59 22.97
C SER A 442 8.04 6.03 21.96
N PHE A 443 8.03 6.60 20.75
CA PHE A 443 7.12 6.20 19.68
C PHE A 443 7.36 4.76 19.19
N LEU A 444 8.61 4.31 19.10
CA LEU A 444 8.94 2.93 18.70
C LEU A 444 8.42 1.89 19.69
N LYS A 445 8.40 2.20 21.00
CA LYS A 445 7.80 1.29 22.00
C LYS A 445 6.32 1.09 21.73
N PHE A 446 5.59 2.18 21.47
CA PHE A 446 4.19 2.15 21.08
C PHE A 446 3.95 1.40 19.76
N CYS A 447 4.78 1.66 18.74
CA CYS A 447 4.70 0.97 17.46
C CYS A 447 4.91 -0.53 17.59
N ASN A 448 5.92 -0.96 18.34
CA ASN A 448 6.25 -2.36 18.54
C ASN A 448 5.09 -3.12 19.19
N PHE A 449 4.45 -2.53 20.21
CA PHE A 449 3.27 -3.14 20.84
C PHE A 449 2.11 -3.26 19.83
N SER A 450 1.77 -2.15 19.17
CA SER A 450 0.63 -2.11 18.24
C SER A 450 0.84 -3.00 17.02
N LEU A 451 2.06 -3.07 16.48
CA LEU A 451 2.40 -3.96 15.36
C LEU A 451 2.28 -5.42 15.74
N LYS A 452 2.85 -5.82 16.89
CA LYS A 452 2.75 -7.21 17.36
C LYS A 452 1.31 -7.63 17.56
N GLU A 453 0.49 -6.75 18.13
CA GLU A 453 -0.94 -7.01 18.31
C GLU A 453 -1.63 -7.28 16.97
N VAL A 454 -1.42 -6.42 15.97
CA VAL A 454 -2.05 -6.60 14.65
C VAL A 454 -1.48 -7.79 13.89
N GLU A 455 -0.19 -8.08 14.00
CA GLU A 455 0.43 -9.29 13.42
C GLU A 455 -0.20 -10.57 13.98
N VAL A 456 -0.45 -10.61 15.31
CA VAL A 456 -1.16 -11.74 15.95
C VAL A 456 -2.59 -11.82 15.43
N MET A 457 -3.33 -10.71 15.41
CA MET A 457 -4.71 -10.67 14.90
C MET A 457 -4.79 -11.16 13.44
N TYR A 458 -3.84 -10.75 12.58
CA TYR A 458 -3.79 -11.18 11.19
C TYR A 458 -3.51 -12.68 11.07
N SER A 459 -2.54 -13.19 11.83
CA SER A 459 -2.21 -14.63 11.85
C SER A 459 -3.40 -15.48 12.32
N GLU A 460 -4.09 -15.04 13.37
CA GLU A 460 -5.31 -15.67 13.86
C GLU A 460 -6.44 -15.64 12.82
N MET A 461 -6.60 -14.52 12.10
CA MET A 461 -7.57 -14.37 11.03
C MET A 461 -7.28 -15.32 9.87
N ASP A 462 -6.03 -15.40 9.40
CA ASP A 462 -5.63 -16.27 8.30
C ASP A 462 -5.85 -17.75 8.67
N ALA A 463 -5.44 -18.16 9.88
CA ALA A 463 -5.68 -19.49 10.39
C ALA A 463 -7.20 -19.79 10.48
N LYS A 464 -7.98 -18.83 10.98
CA LYS A 464 -9.43 -19.00 11.14
C LYS A 464 -10.13 -19.14 9.79
N LEU A 465 -9.74 -18.34 8.82
CA LEU A 465 -10.25 -18.39 7.47
C LEU A 465 -9.96 -19.74 6.81
N ASN A 466 -8.71 -20.20 6.87
CA ASN A 466 -8.32 -21.50 6.33
C ASN A 466 -9.11 -22.65 6.98
N MET A 467 -9.32 -22.59 8.30
CA MET A 467 -10.17 -23.55 9.01
C MET A 467 -11.63 -23.49 8.53
N THR A 468 -12.18 -22.29 8.31
CA THR A 468 -13.54 -22.11 7.82
C THR A 468 -13.71 -22.62 6.39
N ILE A 469 -12.77 -22.34 5.48
CA ILE A 469 -12.78 -22.87 4.10
C ILE A 469 -12.79 -24.41 4.13
N ALA A 470 -11.88 -25.01 4.90
CA ALA A 470 -11.82 -26.46 5.07
C ALA A 470 -13.08 -27.04 5.71
N HIS A 471 -13.73 -26.31 6.63
CA HIS A 471 -14.98 -26.73 7.27
C HIS A 471 -16.13 -26.94 6.27
N PHE A 472 -16.12 -26.22 5.15
CA PHE A 472 -17.08 -26.38 4.05
C PHE A 472 -16.60 -27.34 2.94
N GLY A 473 -15.47 -28.01 3.13
CA GLY A 473 -14.94 -29.00 2.19
C GLY A 473 -14.29 -28.42 0.93
N GLU A 474 -13.93 -27.13 0.95
CA GLU A 474 -13.21 -26.47 -0.14
C GLU A 474 -11.69 -26.53 0.09
N ASP A 475 -10.90 -26.47 -1.00
CA ASP A 475 -9.44 -26.50 -0.93
C ASP A 475 -8.86 -25.09 -0.75
N THR A 476 -8.16 -24.89 0.38
CA THR A 476 -7.55 -23.63 0.81
C THR A 476 -6.47 -23.10 -0.14
N LYS A 477 -5.93 -23.95 -1.03
CA LYS A 477 -4.95 -23.52 -2.03
C LYS A 477 -5.58 -23.07 -3.35
N SER A 478 -6.76 -23.59 -3.66
CA SER A 478 -7.41 -23.38 -4.96
C SER A 478 -8.37 -22.19 -4.95
N LEU A 479 -9.04 -21.97 -3.81
CA LEU A 479 -10.11 -20.99 -3.69
C LEU A 479 -9.56 -19.75 -2.97
N SER A 480 -9.61 -18.61 -3.65
CA SER A 480 -9.26 -17.35 -2.99
C SER A 480 -10.31 -16.98 -1.93
N SER A 481 -9.89 -16.22 -0.93
CA SER A 481 -10.76 -15.78 0.15
C SER A 481 -11.97 -14.98 -0.35
N ASP A 482 -11.76 -14.15 -1.36
CA ASP A 482 -12.80 -13.33 -1.98
C ASP A 482 -13.84 -14.21 -2.70
N GLU A 483 -13.38 -15.21 -3.46
CA GLU A 483 -14.26 -16.19 -4.10
C GLU A 483 -15.06 -16.98 -3.07
N PHE A 484 -14.44 -17.40 -1.96
CA PHE A 484 -15.11 -18.14 -0.90
C PHE A 484 -16.27 -17.33 -0.27
N PHE A 485 -16.01 -16.10 0.16
CA PHE A 485 -17.07 -15.25 0.72
C PHE A 485 -18.12 -14.88 -0.33
N ASN A 486 -17.72 -14.70 -1.59
CA ASN A 486 -18.62 -14.37 -2.69
C ASN A 486 -19.69 -15.45 -2.93
N ILE A 487 -19.37 -16.72 -2.69
CA ILE A 487 -20.35 -17.82 -2.77
C ILE A 487 -21.54 -17.55 -1.85
N PHE A 488 -21.27 -17.26 -0.58
CA PHE A 488 -22.30 -17.00 0.43
C PHE A 488 -22.98 -15.65 0.23
N TYR A 489 -22.22 -14.63 -0.15
CA TYR A 489 -22.78 -13.31 -0.47
C TYR A 489 -23.82 -13.39 -1.59
N SER A 490 -23.46 -14.02 -2.72
CA SER A 490 -24.35 -14.19 -3.88
C SER A 490 -25.62 -14.96 -3.52
N PHE A 491 -25.47 -16.00 -2.69
CA PHE A 491 -26.60 -16.77 -2.20
C PHE A 491 -27.52 -15.93 -1.31
N LEU A 492 -26.96 -15.14 -0.38
CA LEU A 492 -27.73 -14.28 0.52
C LEU A 492 -28.50 -13.19 -0.22
N VAL A 493 -27.90 -12.58 -1.24
CA VAL A 493 -28.58 -11.62 -2.11
C VAL A 493 -29.77 -12.29 -2.81
N SER A 494 -29.54 -13.45 -3.45
CA SER A 494 -30.60 -14.21 -4.11
C SER A 494 -31.71 -14.64 -3.14
N PHE A 495 -31.34 -14.98 -1.90
CA PHE A 495 -32.28 -15.39 -0.86
C PHE A 495 -33.21 -14.24 -0.44
N GLU A 496 -32.67 -13.02 -0.28
CA GLU A 496 -33.45 -11.83 0.06
C GLU A 496 -34.38 -11.36 -1.09
N GLU A 497 -33.90 -11.45 -2.33
CA GLU A 497 -34.70 -11.16 -3.52
C GLU A 497 -35.90 -12.12 -3.60
N VAL A 498 -35.64 -13.42 -3.52
CA VAL A 498 -36.70 -14.45 -3.55
C VAL A 498 -37.66 -14.35 -2.36
N LYS A 499 -37.16 -13.95 -1.18
CA LYS A 499 -37.99 -13.66 0.01
C LYS A 499 -38.97 -12.53 -0.27
N SER A 500 -38.52 -11.48 -0.94
CA SER A 500 -39.36 -10.35 -1.36
C SER A 500 -40.37 -10.74 -2.44
N GLU A 501 -39.94 -11.49 -3.45
CA GLU A 501 -40.81 -12.01 -4.51
C GLU A 501 -41.92 -12.92 -3.97
N ASN A 502 -41.60 -13.81 -3.03
CA ASN A 502 -42.57 -14.68 -2.38
C ASN A 502 -43.67 -13.93 -1.62
N ILE A 503 -43.34 -12.78 -1.01
CA ILE A 503 -44.34 -11.91 -0.35
C ILE A 503 -45.31 -11.35 -1.40
N ILE A 504 -44.79 -10.91 -2.54
CA ILE A 504 -45.59 -10.39 -3.66
C ILE A 504 -46.50 -11.50 -4.21
N PHE A 505 -45.96 -12.68 -4.53
CA PHE A 505 -46.76 -13.80 -5.05
C PHE A 505 -47.85 -14.25 -4.07
N LYS A 506 -47.59 -14.25 -2.77
CA LYS A 506 -48.61 -14.54 -1.74
C LYS A 506 -49.73 -13.50 -1.76
N LYS A 507 -49.40 -12.21 -1.90
CA LYS A 507 -50.37 -11.12 -1.98
C LYS A 507 -51.23 -11.22 -3.24
N GLU A 508 -50.62 -11.38 -4.41
CA GLU A 508 -51.32 -11.55 -5.69
C GLU A 508 -52.28 -12.75 -5.68
N LYS A 509 -51.83 -13.88 -5.11
CA LYS A 509 -52.66 -15.09 -5.01
C LYS A 509 -53.84 -14.92 -4.05
N ASN A 510 -53.67 -14.15 -2.97
CA ASN A 510 -54.75 -13.83 -2.05
C ASN A 510 -55.75 -12.84 -2.67
N ASP A 511 -55.28 -11.83 -3.39
CA ASP A 511 -56.13 -10.86 -4.07
C ASP A 511 -56.92 -11.53 -5.21
N SER A 512 -56.26 -12.40 -5.99
CA SER A 512 -56.93 -13.21 -7.02
C SER A 512 -57.98 -14.16 -6.44
N ARG A 513 -57.72 -14.76 -5.26
CA ARG A 513 -58.71 -15.59 -4.56
C ARG A 513 -59.90 -14.78 -4.08
N LYS A 514 -59.68 -13.59 -3.52
CA LYS A 514 -60.76 -12.68 -3.09
C LYS A 514 -61.62 -12.26 -4.29
N ALA A 515 -60.99 -11.84 -5.39
CA ALA A 515 -61.68 -11.47 -6.62
C ALA A 515 -62.53 -12.63 -7.18
N ASN A 516 -61.99 -13.86 -7.20
CA ASN A 516 -62.75 -15.03 -7.66
C ASN A 516 -63.92 -15.40 -6.74
N VAL A 517 -63.80 -15.17 -5.42
CA VAL A 517 -64.90 -15.39 -4.46
C VAL A 517 -65.97 -14.32 -4.62
N GLU A 518 -65.59 -13.06 -4.79
CA GLU A 518 -66.50 -11.95 -5.08
C GLU A 518 -67.23 -12.14 -6.43
N GLU A 519 -66.53 -12.58 -7.47
CA GLU A 519 -67.14 -12.84 -8.78
C GLU A 519 -68.12 -14.03 -8.72
N LYS A 520 -67.76 -15.12 -8.02
CA LYS A 520 -68.68 -16.25 -7.80
C LYS A 520 -69.88 -15.85 -6.93
N GLY A 521 -69.67 -14.99 -5.94
CA GLY A 521 -70.72 -14.38 -5.13
C GLY A 521 -71.69 -13.58 -5.99
N ASN A 522 -71.18 -12.64 -6.79
CA ASN A 522 -71.94 -11.80 -7.70
C ASN A 522 -72.67 -12.59 -8.78
N ARG A 523 -72.07 -13.64 -9.35
CA ARG A 523 -72.75 -14.54 -10.29
C ARG A 523 -73.91 -15.30 -9.62
N ARG A 524 -73.78 -15.72 -8.37
CA ARG A 524 -74.86 -16.38 -7.62
C ARG A 524 -76.00 -15.41 -7.29
N THR A 525 -75.71 -14.18 -6.86
CA THR A 525 -76.74 -13.16 -6.61
C THR A 525 -77.45 -12.73 -7.90
N SER A 526 -76.72 -12.52 -9.00
CA SER A 526 -77.31 -12.20 -10.30
C SER A 526 -78.15 -13.35 -10.87
N SER A 527 -77.69 -14.59 -10.74
CA SER A 527 -78.47 -15.77 -11.17
C SER A 527 -79.71 -16.00 -10.30
N SER A 528 -79.65 -15.71 -9.00
CA SER A 528 -80.81 -15.75 -8.09
C SER A 528 -81.83 -14.66 -8.43
N LYS A 529 -81.38 -13.43 -8.70
CA LYS A 529 -82.25 -12.34 -9.17
C LYS A 529 -82.92 -12.67 -10.52
N LEU A 530 -82.21 -13.30 -11.46
CA LEU A 530 -82.77 -13.72 -12.75
C LEU A 530 -83.81 -14.85 -12.61
N LEU A 531 -83.60 -15.79 -11.69
CA LEU A 531 -84.58 -16.85 -11.37
C LEU A 531 -85.84 -16.29 -10.70
N MET A 532 -85.71 -15.29 -9.81
CA MET A 532 -86.86 -14.56 -9.27
C MET A 532 -87.63 -13.83 -10.38
N PHE A 533 -86.95 -13.14 -11.30
CA PHE A 533 -87.60 -12.46 -12.43
C PHE A 533 -88.32 -13.43 -13.38
N LYS A 534 -87.77 -14.63 -13.63
CA LYS A 534 -88.43 -15.68 -14.45
C LYS A 534 -89.67 -16.27 -13.75
N ASN A 535 -89.58 -16.58 -12.46
CA ASN A 535 -90.72 -17.11 -11.69
C ASN A 535 -91.85 -16.10 -11.51
N SER A 536 -91.54 -14.79 -11.52
CA SER A 536 -92.56 -13.72 -11.49
C SER A 536 -93.29 -13.53 -12.82
N ASN A 537 -92.68 -13.89 -13.95
CA ASN A 537 -93.33 -13.81 -15.27
C ASN A 537 -94.21 -15.02 -15.60
N ASP A 538 -93.89 -16.23 -15.11
CA ASP A 538 -94.74 -17.42 -15.29
C ASP A 538 -96.05 -17.38 -14.47
N ARG A 539 -96.15 -16.49 -13.47
CA ARG A 539 -97.39 -16.27 -12.70
C ARG A 539 -98.27 -15.13 -13.24
N ARG A 540 -97.91 -14.48 -14.35
CA ARG A 540 -98.61 -13.30 -14.90
C ARG A 540 -99.54 -13.57 -16.09
N SER A 541 -99.94 -14.82 -16.35
CA SER A 541 -100.92 -15.12 -17.41
C SER A 541 -102.39 -15.11 -16.97
N LEU A 542 -102.72 -14.99 -15.68
CA LEU A 542 -104.12 -14.99 -15.22
C LEU A 542 -104.32 -14.11 -13.97
N SER A 543 -104.55 -12.81 -14.15
CA SER A 543 -105.57 -12.03 -13.41
C SER A 543 -105.43 -10.51 -13.66
N GLU A 544 -106.58 -9.86 -13.72
CA GLU A 544 -106.91 -8.47 -14.05
C GLU A 544 -105.98 -7.33 -13.58
N ARG A 545 -105.91 -6.29 -14.44
CA ARG A 545 -105.24 -5.01 -14.22
C ARG A 545 -105.86 -4.23 -13.05
N SER A 546 -105.01 -3.78 -12.12
CA SER A 546 -105.36 -2.80 -11.09
C SER A 546 -104.73 -1.42 -11.38
N PRO A 547 -105.46 -0.29 -11.20
CA PRO A 547 -105.02 1.06 -11.58
C PRO A 547 -104.12 1.74 -10.52
N GLY A 548 -103.10 1.03 -10.04
CA GLY A 548 -102.05 1.58 -9.15
C GLY A 548 -100.63 1.49 -9.72
N GLU A 549 -100.43 0.72 -10.79
CA GLU A 549 -99.09 0.41 -11.32
C GLU A 549 -98.39 1.60 -12.00
N PHE A 550 -99.14 2.64 -12.39
CA PHE A 550 -98.57 3.83 -13.03
C PHE A 550 -97.98 4.82 -12.02
N ASP A 551 -98.63 5.02 -10.87
CA ASP A 551 -98.14 5.94 -9.84
C ASP A 551 -96.91 5.40 -9.10
N ASP A 552 -96.81 4.07 -8.93
CA ASP A 552 -95.60 3.43 -8.40
C ASP A 552 -94.41 3.56 -9.35
N LEU A 553 -94.65 3.51 -10.67
CA LEU A 553 -93.62 3.70 -11.69
C LEU A 553 -93.13 5.16 -11.73
N ILE A 554 -94.05 6.11 -11.59
CA ILE A 554 -93.73 7.54 -11.54
C ILE A 554 -93.02 7.90 -10.22
N SER A 555 -93.43 7.30 -9.09
CA SER A 555 -92.76 7.46 -7.79
C SER A 555 -91.31 6.95 -7.85
N ALA A 556 -91.08 5.76 -8.42
CA ALA A 556 -89.75 5.19 -8.58
C ALA A 556 -88.85 5.99 -9.57
N LEU A 557 -89.43 6.59 -10.61
CA LEU A 557 -88.75 7.51 -11.52
C LEU A 557 -88.39 8.85 -10.84
N ARG A 558 -89.19 9.29 -9.87
CA ARG A 558 -88.99 10.55 -9.12
C ARG A 558 -88.01 10.39 -7.96
N THR A 559 -87.96 9.22 -7.31
CA THR A 559 -86.96 8.90 -6.27
C THR A 559 -85.60 8.48 -6.84
N GLY A 560 -85.54 8.14 -8.13
CA GLY A 560 -84.30 7.74 -8.81
C GLY A 560 -83.91 6.28 -8.60
N ASP A 561 -84.77 5.48 -7.93
CA ASP A 561 -84.52 4.06 -7.65
C ASP A 561 -84.46 3.19 -8.92
N VAL A 562 -85.02 3.67 -10.03
CA VAL A 562 -84.97 2.99 -11.34
C VAL A 562 -83.54 2.98 -11.92
N PHE A 563 -82.66 3.89 -11.48
CA PHE A 563 -81.27 4.02 -11.96
C PHE A 563 -80.24 3.51 -10.93
N GLY A 564 -80.55 2.40 -10.27
CA GLY A 564 -79.63 1.75 -9.32
C GLY A 564 -78.22 1.51 -9.90
N ASP A 565 -77.21 1.60 -9.02
CA ASP A 565 -75.75 1.39 -9.18
C ASP A 565 -74.99 2.06 -10.35
N ASP A 566 -75.62 2.39 -11.48
CA ASP A 566 -74.98 2.99 -12.65
C ASP A 566 -74.54 4.44 -12.40
N ILE A 567 -75.28 5.21 -11.58
CA ILE A 567 -74.87 6.56 -11.13
C ILE A 567 -73.64 6.52 -10.22
N ASN A 568 -73.47 5.46 -9.41
CA ASN A 568 -72.29 5.30 -8.54
C ASN A 568 -71.03 4.95 -9.34
N VAL A 569 -71.19 4.20 -10.43
CA VAL A 569 -70.10 3.92 -11.39
C VAL A 569 -69.72 5.19 -12.17
N PHE A 570 -70.69 5.97 -12.63
CA PHE A 570 -70.45 7.25 -13.31
C PHE A 570 -69.75 8.28 -12.40
N ASN A 571 -70.18 8.38 -11.13
CA ASN A 571 -69.56 9.26 -10.13
C ASN A 571 -68.15 8.80 -9.71
N LYS A 572 -67.88 7.49 -9.64
CA LYS A 572 -66.51 6.96 -9.41
C LYS A 572 -65.60 7.22 -10.60
N GLN A 573 -66.07 7.10 -11.83
CA GLN A 573 -65.28 7.42 -13.03
C GLN A 573 -64.96 8.92 -13.11
N ARG A 574 -65.91 9.80 -12.75
CA ARG A 574 -65.69 11.25 -12.70
C ARG A 574 -64.65 11.66 -11.62
N LYS A 575 -64.70 11.05 -10.42
CA LYS A 575 -63.66 11.24 -9.38
C LYS A 575 -62.28 10.72 -9.79
N ARG A 576 -62.20 9.66 -10.59
CA ARG A 576 -60.94 9.15 -11.15
C ARG A 576 -60.34 10.09 -12.20
N LYS A 577 -61.17 10.64 -13.10
CA LYS A 577 -60.74 11.64 -14.09
C LYS A 577 -60.26 12.96 -13.46
N GLN A 578 -60.89 13.43 -12.38
CA GLN A 578 -60.43 14.62 -11.65
C GLN A 578 -59.10 14.40 -10.90
N LYS A 579 -58.84 13.20 -10.37
CA LYS A 579 -57.54 12.88 -9.74
C LYS A 579 -56.40 12.76 -10.75
N LEU A 580 -56.65 12.22 -11.94
CA LEU A 580 -55.67 12.11 -13.02
C LEU A 580 -55.31 13.47 -13.63
N ALA A 581 -56.23 14.44 -13.63
CA ALA A 581 -55.95 15.81 -14.07
C ALA A 581 -55.10 16.63 -13.06
N HIS A 582 -55.01 16.19 -11.80
CA HIS A 582 -54.24 16.89 -10.75
C HIS A 582 -52.81 16.35 -10.57
N THR A 583 -52.48 15.20 -11.18
CA THR A 583 -51.14 14.58 -11.10
C THR A 583 -50.26 14.83 -12.32
N ASN A 584 -50.81 15.34 -13.43
CA ASN A 584 -50.05 15.71 -14.64
C ASN A 584 -49.77 17.22 -14.73
N GLY A 585 -49.86 17.94 -13.63
CA GLY A 585 -49.60 19.38 -13.54
C GLY A 585 -48.83 19.72 -12.28
N LYS A 586 -47.63 19.15 -12.13
CA LYS A 586 -46.53 19.67 -11.30
C LYS A 586 -45.23 18.99 -11.70
#